data_AF-A0A1H3PAZ7-F1
#
_entry.id   AF-A0A1H3PAZ7-F1
#
_cell.length_a   1.000
_cell.length_b   1.000
_cell.length_c   1.000
_cell.angle_alpha   90.00
_cell.angle_beta   90.00
_cell.angle_gamma   90.00
#
_symmetry.space_group_name_H-M   'P 1'
#
loop_
_entity.id
_entity.type
_entity.pdbx_description
1 polymer ?
#
loop_
_entity_poly.entity_id
_entity_poly.type
_entity_poly.pdbx_seq_one_letter_code
_entity_poly.pdbx_strand_id
1 'polypeptide(L)'
;MSMNTFIINHMKTLEMIGVIMRICNFTMVSWLGPESPFMFVWTVNTLDSLILTWCAFLRKDAAYTLLNIFWILMGVVVIARTVGFLGLA
;
A
#
# COMPACT_ATOMS: atom_id res chain seq x y z
N MET A 1 15.66 -13.03 15.60
CA MET A 1 15.88 -12.75 14.17
C MET A 1 15.56 -11.28 13.92
N SER A 2 16.43 -10.54 13.23
CA SER A 2 16.10 -9.15 12.84
C SER A 2 14.95 -9.17 11.83
N MET A 3 14.04 -8.19 11.91
CA MET A 3 12.92 -8.00 10.98
C MET A 3 13.41 -8.04 9.51
N ASN A 4 14.58 -7.46 9.26
CA ASN A 4 15.20 -7.44 7.94
C ASN A 4 15.59 -8.84 7.45
N THR A 5 16.08 -9.72 8.33
CA THR A 5 16.44 -11.10 7.97
C THR A 5 15.20 -11.90 7.56
N PHE A 6 14.07 -11.69 8.25
CA PHE A 6 12.81 -12.34 7.89
C PHE A 6 12.32 -11.91 6.51
N ILE A 7 12.36 -10.61 6.21
CA ILE A 7 11.91 -10.04 4.94
C ILE A 7 12.80 -10.51 3.80
N ILE A 8 14.12 -10.55 3.97
CA ILE A 8 15.04 -11.05 2.95
C ILE A 8 14.76 -12.51 2.62
N ASN A 9 14.54 -13.35 3.64
CA ASN A 9 14.27 -14.78 3.45
C ASN A 9 12.93 -15.06 2.75
N HIS A 10 11.94 -14.17 2.87
CA HIS A 10 10.59 -14.34 2.29
C HIS A 10 10.25 -13.27 1.23
N MET A 11 11.25 -12.58 0.69
CA MET A 11 11.08 -11.37 -0.11
C MET A 11 10.13 -11.57 -1.29
N LYS A 12 10.33 -12.63 -2.09
CA LYS A 12 9.46 -12.94 -3.24
C LYS A 12 8.01 -13.16 -2.83
N THR A 13 7.79 -13.84 -1.70
CA THR A 13 6.44 -14.12 -1.19
C THR A 13 5.78 -12.82 -0.74
N LEU A 14 6.50 -11.95 -0.03
CA LEU A 14 6.00 -10.64 0.42
C LEU A 14 5.71 -9.71 -0.76
N GLU A 15 6.57 -9.69 -1.77
CA GLU A 15 6.33 -8.95 -3.02
C GLU A 15 5.05 -9.44 -3.72
N MET A 16 4.89 -10.76 -3.89
CA MET A 16 3.69 -11.32 -4.51
C MET A 16 2.42 -11.03 -3.71
N ILE A 17 2.47 -11.14 -2.39
CA ILE A 17 1.35 -10.77 -1.52
C ILE A 17 0.99 -9.29 -1.71
N GLY A 18 1.98 -8.39 -1.72
CA GLY A 18 1.78 -6.97 -1.98
C GLY A 18 1.13 -6.68 -3.33
N VAL A 19 1.62 -7.31 -4.39
CA VAL A 19 1.06 -7.17 -5.75
C VAL A 19 -0.37 -7.71 -5.83
N ILE A 20 -0.65 -8.87 -5.24
CA ILE A 20 -2.00 -9.45 -5.23
C ILE A 20 -2.98 -8.53 -4.49
N MET A 21 -2.58 -8.02 -3.32
CA MET A 21 -3.39 -7.05 -2.57
C MET A 21 -3.71 -5.83 -3.44
N ARG A 22 -2.72 -5.30 -4.16
CA ARG A 22 -2.90 -4.17 -5.07
C ARG A 22 -3.92 -4.47 -6.18
N ILE A 23 -3.80 -5.62 -6.83
CA ILE A 23 -4.72 -6.03 -7.91
C ILE A 23 -6.13 -6.18 -7.37
N CYS A 24 -6.32 -6.88 -6.25
CA CYS A 24 -7.63 -7.03 -5.61
C CYS A 24 -8.24 -5.68 -5.25
N ASN A 25 -7.42 -4.77 -4.72
CA ASN A 25 -7.86 -3.44 -4.31
C ASN A 25 -8.34 -2.58 -5.49
N PHE A 26 -7.54 -2.48 -6.56
CA PHE A 26 -7.95 -1.76 -7.75
C PHE A 26 -9.12 -2.41 -8.49
N THR A 27 -9.23 -3.73 -8.46
CA THR A 27 -10.38 -4.45 -9.02
C THR A 27 -11.66 -4.08 -8.26
N MET A 28 -11.61 -4.06 -6.92
CA MET A 28 -12.74 -3.67 -6.08
C MET A 28 -13.20 -2.23 -6.38
N VAL A 29 -12.26 -1.28 -6.47
CA VAL A 29 -12.57 0.11 -6.83
C VAL A 29 -13.14 0.21 -8.25
N SER A 30 -12.59 -0.53 -9.20
CA SER A 30 -13.06 -0.52 -10.58
C SER A 30 -14.47 -1.08 -10.75
N TRP A 31 -14.91 -2.02 -9.91
CA TRP A 31 -16.23 -2.63 -9.98
C TRP A 31 -17.30 -1.87 -9.19
N LEU A 32 -16.98 -1.45 -7.97
CA LEU A 32 -17.93 -0.77 -7.08
C LEU A 32 -17.96 0.74 -7.32
N GLY A 33 -16.92 1.31 -7.94
CA GLY A 33 -16.84 2.73 -8.22
C GLY A 33 -17.04 3.57 -6.95
N PRO A 34 -18.02 4.50 -6.94
CA PRO A 34 -18.33 5.34 -5.77
C PRO A 34 -18.81 4.56 -4.54
N GLU A 35 -19.42 3.39 -4.72
CA GLU A 35 -19.96 2.54 -3.65
C GLU A 35 -18.86 1.68 -2.98
N SER A 36 -17.62 1.77 -3.45
CA SER A 36 -16.51 1.02 -2.85
C SER A 36 -16.30 1.45 -1.39
N PRO A 37 -15.94 0.51 -0.48
CA PRO A 37 -15.61 0.86 0.89
C PRO A 37 -14.28 1.62 0.90
N PHE A 38 -14.35 2.92 0.64
CA PHE A 38 -13.21 3.77 0.31
C PHE A 38 -12.12 3.71 1.38
N MET A 39 -12.49 3.79 2.65
CA MET A 39 -11.55 3.66 3.77
C MET A 39 -10.86 2.30 3.83
N PHE A 40 -11.59 1.23 3.56
CA PHE A 40 -11.03 -0.12 3.57
C PHE A 40 -10.00 -0.27 2.44
N VAL A 41 -10.38 0.16 1.22
CA VAL A 41 -9.51 0.15 0.04
C VAL A 41 -8.20 0.90 0.31
N TRP A 42 -8.28 2.11 0.84
CA TRP A 42 -7.10 2.93 1.11
C TRP A 42 -6.25 2.42 2.27
N THR A 43 -6.86 1.80 3.28
CA THR A 43 -6.13 1.14 4.36
C THR A 43 -5.33 -0.05 3.83
N VAL A 44 -5.97 -0.93 3.06
CA VAL A 44 -5.30 -2.08 2.43
C VAL A 44 -4.20 -1.61 1.47
N ASN A 45 -4.47 -0.57 0.67
CA ASN A 45 -3.47 0.03 -0.24
C ASN A 45 -2.21 0.52 0.50
N THR A 46 -2.41 1.13 1.66
CA THR A 46 -1.33 1.67 2.48
C THR A 46 -0.49 0.53 3.05
N LEU A 47 -1.15 -0.55 3.51
CA LEU A 47 -0.47 -1.74 4.03
C LEU A 47 0.37 -2.45 2.96
N ASP A 48 -0.15 -2.64 1.74
CA ASP A 48 0.65 -3.25 0.67
C ASP A 48 1.85 -2.37 0.28
N SER A 49 1.62 -1.06 0.20
CA SER A 49 2.67 -0.12 -0.17
C SER A 49 3.78 -0.06 0.89
N LEU A 50 3.48 -0.25 2.18
CA LEU A 50 4.49 -0.38 3.24
C LEU A 50 5.36 -1.63 3.05
N ILE A 51 4.73 -2.78 2.79
CA ILE A 51 5.45 -4.05 2.57
C ILE A 51 6.32 -3.97 1.32
N LEU A 52 5.77 -3.45 0.22
CA LEU A 52 6.49 -3.30 -1.05
C LEU A 52 7.60 -2.25 -0.96
N THR A 53 7.42 -1.16 -0.20
CA THR A 53 8.48 -0.18 0.05
C THR A 53 9.65 -0.83 0.78
N TRP A 54 9.39 -1.65 1.80
CA TRP A 54 10.44 -2.35 2.55
C TRP A 54 11.21 -3.34 1.67
N CYS A 55 10.50 -4.09 0.81
CA CYS A 55 11.11 -5.00 -0.15
C CYS A 55 11.95 -4.26 -1.20
N ALA A 56 11.39 -3.20 -1.81
CA ALA A 56 12.07 -2.39 -2.83
C ALA A 56 13.30 -1.67 -2.27
N PHE A 57 13.22 -1.17 -1.04
CA PHE A 57 14.34 -0.52 -0.36
C PHE A 57 15.49 -1.51 -0.13
N LEU A 58 15.21 -2.72 0.35
CA LEU A 58 16.21 -3.79 0.51
C LEU A 58 16.81 -4.23 -0.82
N ARG A 59 16.03 -4.21 -1.92
CA ARG A 59 16.51 -4.49 -3.28
C ARG A 59 17.22 -3.33 -3.96
N LYS A 60 17.25 -2.14 -3.33
CA LYS A 60 17.75 -0.88 -3.93
C LYS A 60 17.04 -0.51 -5.23
N ASP A 61 15.75 -0.84 -5.36
CA ASP A 61 14.93 -0.47 -6.51
C ASP A 61 14.30 0.91 -6.28
N ALA A 62 14.97 1.96 -6.76
CA ALA A 62 14.55 3.33 -6.54
C ALA A 62 13.18 3.66 -7.16
N ALA A 63 12.84 3.06 -8.30
CA ALA A 63 11.57 3.31 -8.99
C ALA A 63 10.40 2.76 -8.18
N TYR A 64 10.51 1.52 -7.71
CA TYR A 64 9.48 0.92 -6.86
C TYR A 64 9.43 1.54 -5.46
N THR A 65 10.58 1.93 -4.88
CA THR A 65 10.59 2.67 -3.61
C THR A 65 9.84 4.00 -3.74
N LEU A 66 10.12 4.79 -4.78
CA LEU A 66 9.43 6.06 -5.01
C LEU A 66 7.92 5.87 -5.20
N LEU A 67 7.54 4.91 -6.05
CA LEU A 67 6.13 4.62 -6.33
C LEU A 67 5.36 4.23 -5.07
N ASN A 68 5.90 3.33 -4.26
CA ASN A 68 5.21 2.85 -3.08
C ASN A 68 5.17 3.92 -1.96
N ILE A 69 6.22 4.75 -1.83
CA ILE A 69 6.18 5.91 -0.93
C ILE A 69 5.08 6.89 -1.34
N PHE A 70 4.94 7.18 -2.64
CA PHE A 70 3.85 8.01 -3.14
C PHE A 70 2.48 7.45 -2.73
N TRP A 71 2.27 6.14 -2.87
CA TRP A 71 1.02 5.49 -2.45
C TRP A 71 0.77 5.55 -0.95
N ILE A 72 1.81 5.42 -0.13
CA ILE A 72 1.72 5.61 1.33
C ILE A 72 1.26 7.04 1.65
N LEU A 73 1.87 8.06 1.02
CA LEU A 73 1.51 9.46 1.24
C LEU A 73 0.05 9.74 0.85
N MET A 74 -0.37 9.26 -0.31
CA MET A 74 -1.77 9.38 -0.75
C MET A 74 -2.72 8.65 0.20
N GLY A 75 -2.33 7.46 0.68
CA GLY A 75 -3.09 6.71 1.69
C GLY A 75 -3.30 7.52 2.97
N VAL A 76 -2.25 8.12 3.51
CA VAL A 76 -2.33 8.98 4.71
C VAL A 76 -3.25 10.17 4.46
N VAL A 77 -3.09 10.89 3.34
CA VAL A 77 -3.92 12.06 3.00
C VAL A 77 -5.39 11.67 2.89
N VAL A 78 -5.68 10.58 2.20
CA VAL A 78 -7.06 10.12 1.97
C VAL A 78 -7.73 9.64 3.25
N ILE A 79 -7.02 8.86 4.07
CA ILE A 79 -7.50 8.42 5.37
C ILE A 79 -7.75 9.65 6.26
N ALA A 80 -6.80 10.58 6.34
CA ALA A 80 -6.92 11.81 7.12
C ALA A 80 -8.10 12.70 6.66
N ARG A 81 -8.38 12.77 5.35
CA ARG A 81 -9.58 13.46 4.83
C ARG A 81 -10.85 12.76 5.26
N THR A 82 -10.92 11.44 5.14
CA THR A 82 -12.14 10.68 5.40
C THR A 82 -12.50 10.64 6.88
N VAL A 83 -11.52 10.64 7.79
CA VAL A 83 -11.76 10.75 9.24
C VAL A 83 -12.05 12.18 9.71
N GLY A 84 -12.15 13.15 8.79
CA GLY A 84 -12.46 14.54 9.10
C GLY A 84 -11.31 15.36 9.68
N PHE A 85 -10.10 14.80 9.77
CA PHE A 85 -8.92 15.48 10.34
C PHE A 85 -8.43 16.65 9.47
N LEU A 86 -8.61 16.56 8.15
CA LEU A 86 -8.20 17.61 7.19
C LEU A 86 -9.32 18.61 6.84
N GLY A 87 -10.50 18.54 7.47
CA GLY A 87 -11.52 19.60 7.42
C GLY A 87 -12.07 20.01 6.05
N LEU A 88 -11.80 19.25 4.98
CA LEU A 88 -12.40 19.45 3.66
C LEU A 88 -13.55 18.44 3.51
N ALA A 89 -14.66 18.73 4.20
CA ALA A 89 -15.95 18.07 4.00
C ALA A 89 -16.70 18.74 2.84
#